data_AF-M4BQE0-F1
#
_entry.id   AF-M4BQE0-F1
#
_cell.length_a   1.000
_cell.length_b   1.000
_cell.length_c   1.000
_cell.angle_alpha   90.00
_cell.angle_beta   90.00
_cell.angle_gamma   90.00
#
_symmetry.space_group_name_H-M   'P 1'
#
loop_
_entity.id
_entity.type
_entity.pdbx_description
1 polymer ?
#
loop_
_entity_poly.entity_id
_entity_poly.type
_entity_poly.pdbx_seq_one_letter_code
_entity_poly.pdbx_strand_id
1 'polypeptide(L)'
;MRGLVAFGVLKHCLEKHYRVDFGLPDCGTRQKKIAIPFRAADVLSERSEFSHPDVCIVLTLLGYYHGGLTKEEVRDTFNMLLRLDISEQEHQVSCSQVLTEKCRC
;
A
#
# COMPACT_ATOMS: atom_id res chain seq x y z
N MET A 1 14.59 2.60 4.90
CA MET A 1 15.28 1.98 3.73
C MET A 1 16.52 1.18 4.08
N ARG A 2 17.39 1.59 5.03
CA ARG A 2 18.61 0.83 5.39
C ARG A 2 18.33 -0.62 5.85
N GLY A 3 17.24 -0.86 6.58
CA GLY A 3 16.84 -2.22 7.00
C GLY A 3 16.55 -3.18 5.84
N LEU A 4 15.74 -2.77 4.86
CA LEU A 4 15.34 -3.64 3.73
C LEU A 4 16.52 -4.13 2.88
N VAL A 5 17.55 -3.27 2.74
CA VAL A 5 18.79 -3.61 2.03
C VAL A 5 19.70 -4.47 2.92
N ALA A 6 19.83 -4.13 4.20
CA ALA A 6 20.69 -4.85 5.15
C ALA A 6 20.21 -6.28 5.45
N PHE A 7 18.90 -6.52 5.46
CA PHE A 7 18.31 -7.85 5.71
C PHE A 7 18.17 -8.70 4.43
N GLY A 8 18.64 -8.23 3.28
CA GLY A 8 18.55 -8.97 2.01
C GLY A 8 17.12 -9.15 1.47
N VAL A 9 16.11 -8.58 2.13
CA VAL A 9 14.70 -8.64 1.74
C VAL A 9 14.51 -8.02 0.35
N LEU A 10 15.18 -6.89 0.08
CA LEU A 10 15.11 -6.25 -1.23
C LEU A 10 15.70 -7.14 -2.32
N LYS A 11 16.86 -7.76 -2.08
CA LYS A 11 17.50 -8.69 -3.01
C LYS A 11 16.59 -9.87 -3.31
N HIS A 12 16.00 -10.48 -2.27
CA HIS A 12 15.05 -11.58 -2.41
C HIS A 12 13.81 -11.19 -3.23
N CYS A 13 13.26 -9.99 -3.00
CA CYS A 13 12.10 -9.51 -3.75
C CYS A 13 12.43 -9.24 -5.23
N LEU A 14 13.63 -8.74 -5.53
CA LEU A 14 14.09 -8.48 -6.90
C LEU A 14 14.39 -9.76 -7.68
N GLU A 15 14.66 -10.88 -7.00
CA GLU A 15 14.81 -12.20 -7.63
C GLU A 15 13.46 -12.78 -8.08
N LYS A 16 12.32 -12.19 -7.68
CA LYS A 16 10.98 -12.66 -8.06
C LYS A 16 10.52 -12.04 -9.37
N HIS A 17 9.91 -12.86 -10.21
CA HIS A 17 9.40 -12.43 -11.52
C HIS A 17 7.92 -12.04 -11.43
N TYR A 18 7.60 -10.83 -11.91
CA TYR A 18 6.24 -10.33 -11.98
C TYR A 18 5.38 -11.22 -12.90
N ARG A 19 4.15 -11.54 -12.46
CA ARG A 19 3.17 -12.46 -13.07
C ARG A 19 3.57 -13.94 -13.14
N VAL A 20 4.72 -14.32 -12.58
CA VAL A 20 5.16 -15.72 -12.48
C VAL A 20 5.21 -16.14 -11.03
N ASP A 21 5.93 -15.38 -10.20
CA ASP A 21 6.06 -15.63 -8.76
C ASP A 21 5.02 -14.86 -7.95
N PHE A 22 4.65 -13.66 -8.41
CA PHE A 22 3.73 -12.78 -7.71
C PHE A 22 3.00 -11.85 -8.68
N GLY A 23 1.84 -11.34 -8.26
CA GLY A 23 1.09 -10.35 -9.02
C GLY A 23 0.09 -9.59 -8.17
N LEU A 24 -0.46 -8.54 -8.77
CA LEU A 24 -1.55 -7.77 -8.19
C LEU A 24 -2.89 -8.36 -8.64
N PRO A 25 -3.89 -8.46 -7.75
CA PRO A 25 -5.23 -8.88 -8.15
C PRO A 25 -5.88 -7.81 -9.03
N ASP A 26 -6.61 -8.24 -10.05
CA ASP A 26 -7.44 -7.34 -10.86
C ASP A 26 -8.53 -6.68 -10.02
N CYS A 27 -8.97 -5.51 -10.49
CA CYS A 27 -10.04 -4.75 -9.86
C CYS A 27 -11.33 -5.58 -9.84
N GLY A 28 -11.75 -6.01 -8.64
CA GLY A 28 -12.96 -6.81 -8.43
C GLY A 28 -12.73 -8.26 -8.00
N THR A 29 -11.54 -8.82 -8.24
CA THR A 29 -11.24 -10.21 -7.82
C THR A 29 -11.01 -10.32 -6.31
N ARG A 30 -10.46 -9.26 -5.69
CA ARG A 30 -10.18 -9.22 -4.24
C ARG A 30 -10.36 -7.82 -3.68
N GLN A 31 -10.86 -7.72 -2.44
CA GLN A 31 -10.97 -6.44 -1.74
C GLN A 31 -9.60 -5.83 -1.37
N LYS A 32 -8.59 -6.65 -1.10
CA LYS A 32 -7.24 -6.20 -0.75
C LYS A 32 -6.37 -6.06 -2.00
N LYS A 33 -5.87 -4.85 -2.23
CA LYS A 33 -4.96 -4.49 -3.33
C LYS A 33 -3.50 -4.63 -2.90
N ILE A 34 -3.08 -5.87 -2.69
CA ILE A 34 -1.72 -6.22 -2.26
C ILE A 34 -1.17 -7.28 -3.20
N ALA A 35 0.16 -7.34 -3.36
CA ALA A 35 0.78 -8.43 -4.10
C ALA A 35 0.44 -9.77 -3.44
N ILE A 36 0.18 -10.77 -4.28
CA ILE A 36 -0.15 -12.14 -3.88
C ILE A 36 0.84 -13.07 -4.58
N PRO A 37 1.40 -14.06 -3.89
CA PRO A 37 2.23 -15.07 -4.53
C PRO A 37 1.38 -15.92 -5.48
N PHE A 38 1.93 -16.22 -6.64
CA PHE A 38 1.32 -17.10 -7.62
C PHE A 38 1.73 -18.55 -7.31
N ARG A 39 0.80 -19.50 -7.48
CA ARG A 39 1.13 -20.94 -7.39
C ARG A 39 1.62 -21.51 -8.72
N ALA A 40 1.16 -20.91 -9.82
CA ALA A 40 1.55 -21.19 -11.19
C ALA A 40 1.39 -19.88 -11.99
N ALA A 41 1.94 -19.80 -13.20
CA ALA A 41 1.80 -18.62 -14.05
C ALA A 41 0.33 -18.18 -14.16
N ASP A 42 0.05 -16.92 -13.78
CA ASP A 42 -1.29 -16.32 -13.71
C ASP A 42 -2.32 -17.02 -12.79
N VAL A 43 -1.91 -17.93 -11.90
CA VAL A 43 -2.79 -18.57 -10.89
C VAL A 43 -2.48 -18.04 -9.49
N LEU A 44 -3.37 -17.17 -9.00
CA LEU A 44 -3.33 -16.59 -7.67
C LEU A 44 -3.49 -17.66 -6.58
N SER A 45 -2.64 -17.62 -5.54
CA SER A 45 -2.79 -18.50 -4.37
C SER A 45 -3.96 -18.05 -3.49
N GLU A 46 -4.94 -18.93 -3.24
CA GLU A 46 -6.19 -18.60 -2.50
C GLU A 46 -5.97 -18.15 -1.04
N ARG A 47 -4.86 -18.56 -0.40
CA ARG A 47 -4.62 -18.37 1.05
C ARG A 47 -3.19 -18.03 1.46
N SER A 48 -2.31 -17.74 0.51
CA SER A 48 -0.90 -17.52 0.86
C SER A 48 -0.63 -16.04 1.10
N GLU A 49 -0.68 -15.64 2.36
CA GLU A 49 -0.11 -14.37 2.81
C GLU A 49 1.41 -14.53 2.91
N PHE A 50 2.18 -13.52 2.49
CA PHE A 50 3.63 -13.55 2.65
C PHE A 50 3.98 -13.64 4.14
N SER A 51 4.96 -14.48 4.49
CA SER A 51 5.37 -14.68 5.88
C SER A 51 5.92 -13.42 6.55
N HIS A 52 6.39 -12.45 5.77
CA HIS A 52 6.94 -11.19 6.28
C HIS A 52 6.19 -9.99 5.68
N PRO A 53 5.70 -9.05 6.50
CA PRO A 53 4.99 -7.86 6.00
C PRO A 53 5.88 -7.01 5.07
N ASP A 54 7.17 -6.87 5.37
CA ASP A 54 8.12 -6.18 4.49
C ASP A 54 8.21 -6.76 3.08
N VAL A 55 8.21 -8.09 2.92
CA VAL A 55 8.21 -8.74 1.60
C VAL A 55 6.90 -8.40 0.87
N CYS A 56 5.77 -8.45 1.57
CA CYS A 56 4.47 -8.07 1.02
C CYS A 56 4.47 -6.62 0.51
N ILE A 57 5.00 -5.69 1.30
CA ILE A 57 5.07 -4.26 0.95
C ILE A 57 5.96 -4.05 -0.28
N VAL A 58 7.15 -4.62 -0.29
CA VAL A 58 8.10 -4.45 -1.40
C VAL A 58 7.55 -5.06 -2.69
N LEU A 59 7.00 -6.27 -2.65
CA LEU A 59 6.41 -6.91 -3.83
C LEU A 59 5.15 -6.18 -4.31
N THR A 60 4.35 -5.61 -3.41
CA THR A 60 3.20 -4.76 -3.77
C THR A 60 3.68 -3.52 -4.53
N LEU A 61 4.70 -2.84 -4.01
CA LEU A 61 5.28 -1.67 -4.65
C LEU A 61 5.89 -2.01 -6.02
N LEU A 62 6.62 -3.13 -6.10
CA LEU A 62 7.23 -3.59 -7.35
C LEU A 62 6.16 -3.99 -8.38
N GLY A 63 5.07 -4.62 -7.93
CA GLY A 63 3.92 -4.93 -8.77
C GLY A 63 3.27 -3.68 -9.34
N TYR A 64 3.08 -2.63 -8.52
CA TYR A 64 2.54 -1.35 -8.98
C TYR A 64 3.53 -0.58 -9.87
N TYR A 65 4.83 -0.76 -9.64
CA TYR A 65 5.86 -0.19 -10.50
C TYR A 65 5.85 -0.81 -11.90
N HIS A 66 5.61 -2.12 -12.01
CA HIS A 66 5.54 -2.82 -13.30
C HIS A 66 4.17 -2.70 -13.98
N GLY A 67 3.06 -2.83 -13.24
CA GLY A 67 1.70 -2.84 -13.78
C GLY A 67 1.04 -1.46 -13.87
N GLY A 68 1.54 -0.48 -13.12
CA GLY A 68 0.91 0.83 -12.99
C GLY A 68 -0.38 0.80 -12.15
N LEU A 69 -0.89 1.98 -11.81
CA LEU A 69 -2.21 2.14 -11.22
C LEU A 69 -3.24 2.42 -12.31
N THR A 70 -4.46 1.90 -12.17
CA THR A 70 -5.52 2.24 -13.12
C THR A 70 -6.04 3.66 -12.88
N LYS A 71 -6.67 4.27 -13.89
CA LYS A 71 -7.22 5.64 -13.79
C LYS A 71 -8.21 5.78 -12.63
N GLU A 72 -8.99 4.74 -12.36
CA GLU A 72 -9.96 4.71 -11.27
C GLU A 72 -9.24 4.69 -9.92
N GLU A 73 -8.18 3.89 -9.78
CA GLU A 73 -7.38 3.84 -8.55
C GLU A 73 -6.70 5.17 -8.26
N VAL A 74 -6.17 5.81 -9.29
CA VAL A 74 -5.56 7.14 -9.17
C VAL A 74 -6.62 8.15 -8.69
N ARG A 75 -7.80 8.16 -9.33
CA ARG A 75 -8.90 9.06 -8.95
C ARG A 75 -9.35 8.82 -7.51
N ASP A 76 -9.53 7.56 -7.12
CA ASP A 76 -9.97 7.19 -5.78
C ASP A 76 -8.90 7.56 -4.72
N THR A 77 -7.63 7.37 -5.06
CA THR A 77 -6.50 7.77 -4.21
C THR A 77 -6.48 9.28 -4.00
N PHE A 78 -6.64 10.08 -5.06
CA PHE A 78 -6.72 11.53 -4.94
C PHE A 78 -7.95 11.99 -4.15
N ASN A 79 -9.12 11.38 -4.40
CA ASN A 79 -10.33 11.67 -3.63
C ASN A 79 -10.13 11.39 -2.13
N MET A 80 -9.49 10.28 -1.80
CA MET A 80 -9.20 9.95 -0.41
C MET A 80 -8.18 10.92 0.21
N LEU A 81 -7.10 11.24 -0.51
CA LEU A 81 -6.08 12.20 -0.05
C LEU A 81 -6.69 13.59 0.21
N LEU A 82 -7.54 14.08 -0.70
CA LEU A 82 -8.22 15.36 -0.53
C LEU A 82 -9.17 15.35 0.67
N ARG A 83 -9.86 14.24 0.95
CA ARG A 83 -10.71 14.11 2.13
C ARG A 83 -9.91 14.07 3.43
N LEU A 84 -8.74 13.43 3.42
CA LEU A 84 -7.85 13.37 4.58
C LEU A 84 -7.31 14.76 4.94
N ASP A 85 -6.89 15.55 3.94
CA ASP A 85 -6.39 16.91 4.15
C ASP A 85 -7.46 17.81 4.81
N ILE A 86 -8.72 17.67 4.37
CA ILE A 86 -9.85 18.38 5.00
C ILE A 86 -10.03 17.94 6.46
N SER A 87 -9.97 16.64 6.75
CA SER A 87 -10.14 16.14 8.13
C SER A 87 -8.99 16.49 9.07
N GLU A 88 -7.75 16.55 8.56
CA GLU A 88 -6.57 16.97 9.34
C GLU A 88 -6.67 18.46 9.67
N GLN A 89 -7.14 19.28 8.73
CA GLN A 89 -7.43 20.70 8.99
C GLN A 89 -8.53 20.88 10.04
N GLU A 90 -9.62 20.11 9.99
CA GLU A 90 -10.68 20.19 11.01
C GLU A 90 -10.19 19.77 12.40
N HIS A 91 -9.35 18.74 12.49
CA HIS A 91 -8.74 18.31 13.76
C HIS A 91 -7.76 19.36 14.30
N GLN A 92 -6.94 19.96 13.44
CA GLN A 92 -5.99 20.99 13.83
C GLN A 92 -6.69 22.29 14.27
N VAL A 93 -7.77 22.68 13.59
CA VAL A 93 -8.60 23.83 13.98
C VAL A 93 -9.34 23.56 15.30
N SER A 94 -9.92 22.37 15.48
CA SER A 94 -10.57 21.97 16.74
C SER A 94 -9.56 21.95 17.91
N CYS A 95 -8.38 21.35 17.70
CA CYS A 95 -7.32 21.32 18.72
C CYS A 95 -6.81 22.73 19.07
N SER A 96 -6.73 23.62 18.06
CA SER A 96 -6.33 25.02 18.26
C SER A 96 -7.37 25.82 19.03
N GLN A 97 -8.67 25.60 18.82
CA GLN A 97 -9.75 26.26 19.60
C GLN A 97 -9.78 25.81 21.06
N VAL A 98 -9.56 24.51 21.33
CA VAL A 98 -9.46 23.98 22.70
C VAL A 98 -8.26 24.58 23.45
N LEU A 99 -7.16 24.88 22.75
CA LEU A 99 -5.99 25.55 23.33
C LEU A 99 -6.23 27.04 23.61
N THR A 100 -6.95 27.78 22.75
CA THR A 100 -7.31 29.19 23.01
C THR A 100 -8.33 29.37 24.13
N GLU A 101 -9.24 28.42 24.34
CA GLU A 101 -10.15 28.44 25.50
C GLU A 101 -9.44 28.11 26.82
N LYS A 102 -8.37 27.29 26.78
CA LYS A 102 -7.56 26.95 27.97
C LYS A 102 -6.57 28.04 28.41
N CYS A 103 -6.19 28.96 27.51
CA CYS A 103 -5.33 30.11 27.82
C CYS A 103 -6.11 31.39 28.16
N ARG A 104 -7.45 31.33 28.31
CA ARG A 104 -8.28 32.44 28.81
C ARG A 104 -8.55 32.31 30.31
N CYS A 105 -7.50 32.12 31.09
CA CYS A 105 -7.48 32.28 32.55
C CYS A 105 -6.33 33.19 32.92
#